data_AF-A0A6G9FPY3-F1
#
_entry.id   AF-A0A6G9FPY3-F1
#
_cell.length_a   1.000
_cell.length_b   1.000
_cell.length_c   1.000
_cell.angle_alpha   90.00
_cell.angle_beta   90.00
_cell.angle_gamma   90.00
#
_symmetry.space_group_name_H-M   'P 1'
#
loop_
_entity.id
_entity.type
_entity.pdbx_description
1 polymer ?
#
loop_
_entity_poly.entity_id
_entity_poly.type
_entity_poly.pdbx_seq_one_letter_code
_entity_poly.pdbx_strand_id
1 'polypeptide(L)'
;MDKNALVEATVRTAAEGGGQLSPDDVEQVIDALFGTVEQPGTIAQALKRGERVTLLGFGDFHVDGSAPVLQPGKALNAYVHGDTD
;
A
#
# COMPACT_ATOMS: atom_id res chain seq x y z
N MET A 1 -5.06 2.53 -11.95
CA MET A 1 -6.07 1.73 -11.24
C MET A 1 -6.67 2.62 -10.16
N ASP A 2 -8.00 2.64 -10.00
CA ASP A 2 -8.68 3.36 -8.91
C ASP A 2 -8.94 2.44 -7.70
N LYS A 3 -9.56 2.97 -6.64
CA LYS A 3 -9.80 2.22 -5.38
C LYS A 3 -10.65 0.96 -5.63
N ASN A 4 -11.75 1.08 -6.38
CA ASN A 4 -12.65 -0.04 -6.62
C ASN A 4 -11.95 -1.15 -7.43
N ALA A 5 -11.21 -0.78 -8.47
CA ALA A 5 -10.44 -1.75 -9.24
C ALA A 5 -9.32 -2.40 -8.40
N LEU A 6 -8.72 -1.67 -7.45
CA LEU A 6 -7.74 -2.21 -6.50
C LEU A 6 -8.35 -3.22 -5.53
N VAL A 7 -9.54 -2.93 -4.98
CA VAL A 7 -10.29 -3.85 -4.11
C VAL A 7 -10.54 -5.17 -4.85
N GLU A 8 -11.12 -5.11 -6.04
CA GLU A 8 -11.43 -6.29 -6.87
C GLU A 8 -10.19 -7.09 -7.25
N ALA A 9 -9.10 -6.41 -7.63
CA ALA A 9 -7.84 -7.07 -7.95
C ALA A 9 -7.23 -7.77 -6.72
N THR A 10 -7.35 -7.16 -5.55
CA THR A 10 -6.82 -7.71 -4.29
C THR A 10 -7.62 -8.92 -3.85
N VAL A 11 -8.96 -8.88 -3.91
CA VAL A 11 -9.82 -10.05 -3.61
C VAL A 11 -9.45 -11.24 -4.49
N ARG A 12 -9.29 -11.02 -5.80
CA ARG A 12 -8.88 -12.07 -6.75
C ARG A 12 -7.49 -12.63 -6.43
N THR A 13 -6.50 -11.75 -6.20
CA THR A 13 -5.13 -12.18 -5.86
C THR A 13 -5.08 -12.97 -4.56
N ALA A 14 -5.87 -12.56 -3.55
CA ALA A 14 -5.97 -13.27 -2.29
C ALA A 14 -6.58 -14.67 -2.46
N ALA A 15 -7.61 -14.81 -3.31
CA ALA A 15 -8.22 -16.10 -3.64
C ALA A 15 -7.24 -17.06 -4.33
N GLU A 16 -6.38 -16.56 -5.22
CA GLU A 16 -5.32 -17.37 -5.85
C GLU A 16 -4.32 -17.93 -4.83
N GLY A 17 -4.09 -17.20 -3.73
CA GLY A 17 -3.29 -17.65 -2.59
C GLY A 17 -4.04 -18.53 -1.57
N GLY A 18 -5.29 -18.89 -1.84
CA GLY A 18 -6.14 -19.68 -0.94
C GLY A 18 -6.79 -18.89 0.20
N GLY A 19 -6.68 -17.56 0.19
CA GLY A 19 -7.39 -16.68 1.11
C GLY A 19 -8.83 -16.44 0.67
N GLN A 20 -9.70 -16.08 1.61
CA GLN A 20 -11.08 -15.68 1.31
C GLN A 20 -11.38 -14.37 2.01
N LEU A 21 -11.35 -13.28 1.25
CA LEU A 21 -11.67 -11.93 1.70
C LEU A 21 -12.88 -11.44 0.92
N SER A 22 -13.81 -10.76 1.59
CA SER A 22 -14.86 -10.04 0.89
C SER A 22 -14.30 -8.70 0.35
N PRO A 23 -14.95 -8.11 -0.67
CA PRO A 23 -14.61 -6.75 -1.12
C PRO A 23 -14.67 -5.72 0.00
N ASP A 24 -15.66 -5.81 0.90
CA ASP A 24 -15.84 -4.91 2.04
C ASP A 24 -14.66 -5.00 3.02
N ASP A 25 -14.14 -6.21 3.30
CA ASP A 25 -12.97 -6.40 4.16
C ASP A 25 -11.74 -5.70 3.57
N VAL A 26 -11.53 -5.85 2.26
CA VAL A 26 -10.39 -5.25 1.55
C VAL A 26 -10.53 -3.73 1.51
N GLU A 27 -11.71 -3.22 1.23
CA GLU A 27 -12.00 -1.79 1.25
C GLU A 27 -11.71 -1.19 2.63
N GLN A 28 -12.19 -1.83 3.70
CA GLN A 28 -11.96 -1.37 5.07
C GLN A 28 -10.46 -1.32 5.42
N VAL A 29 -9.68 -2.32 4.97
CA VAL A 29 -8.22 -2.32 5.18
C VAL A 29 -7.53 -1.21 4.40
N ILE A 30 -7.92 -0.99 3.13
CA ILE A 30 -7.36 0.10 2.32
C ILE A 30 -7.65 1.46 2.97
N ASP A 31 -8.88 1.69 3.41
CA ASP A 31 -9.26 2.93 4.10
C ASP A 31 -8.51 3.09 5.43
N ALA A 32 -8.32 2.01 6.19
CA ALA A 32 -7.52 2.07 7.41
C ALA A 32 -6.05 2.44 7.14
N LEU A 33 -5.45 1.91 6.07
CA LEU A 33 -4.05 2.15 5.73
C LEU A 33 -3.81 3.56 5.19
N PHE A 34 -4.61 3.96 4.20
CA PHE A 34 -4.38 5.18 3.42
C PHE A 34 -5.28 6.35 3.84
N GLY A 35 -6.39 6.06 4.49
CA GLY A 35 -7.37 7.04 4.93
C GLY A 35 -8.51 7.22 3.95
N THR A 36 -9.49 7.98 4.40
CA THR A 36 -10.62 8.45 3.61
C THR A 36 -10.50 9.96 3.40
N VAL A 37 -11.48 10.54 2.70
CA VAL A 37 -11.59 12.01 2.58
C VAL A 37 -11.73 12.68 3.96
N GLU A 38 -12.32 11.99 4.92
CA GLU A 38 -12.65 12.55 6.24
C GLU A 38 -11.59 12.23 7.31
N GLN A 39 -10.90 11.10 7.20
CA GLN A 39 -10.02 10.60 8.25
C GLN A 39 -8.67 10.11 7.71
N PRO A 40 -7.54 10.51 8.32
CA PRO A 40 -6.22 10.07 7.88
C PRO A 40 -5.99 8.59 8.23
N GLY A 41 -5.43 7.83 7.28
CA GLY A 41 -5.04 6.43 7.50
C GLY A 41 -3.79 6.29 8.36
N THR A 42 -3.48 5.05 8.75
CA THR A 42 -2.36 4.74 9.64
C THR A 42 -1.00 5.17 9.09
N ILE A 43 -0.80 5.09 7.77
CA ILE A 43 0.46 5.53 7.15
C ILE A 43 0.61 7.05 7.30
N ALA A 44 -0.42 7.82 6.95
CA ALA A 44 -0.39 9.28 7.08
C ALA A 44 -0.16 9.72 8.54
N GLN A 45 -0.78 9.03 9.50
CA GLN A 45 -0.56 9.29 10.92
C GLN A 45 0.87 9.01 11.37
N ALA A 46 1.50 7.93 10.88
CA ALA A 46 2.91 7.62 11.15
C ALA A 46 3.85 8.70 10.58
N LEU A 47 3.63 9.11 9.33
CA LEU A 47 4.41 10.18 8.70
C LEU A 47 4.30 11.50 9.46
N LYS A 48 3.10 11.85 9.97
CA LYS A 48 2.90 13.04 10.81
C LYS A 48 3.74 13.02 12.09
N ARG A 49 4.06 11.83 12.61
CA ARG A 49 4.94 11.65 13.78
C ARG A 49 6.43 11.61 13.42
N GLY A 50 6.77 11.77 12.14
CA GLY A 50 8.15 11.66 11.64
C GLY A 50 8.65 10.21 11.53
N GLU A 51 7.74 9.23 11.57
CA GLU A 51 8.09 7.82 11.44
C GLU A 51 8.22 7.41 9.96
N ARG A 52 9.13 6.47 9.68
CA ARG A 52 9.21 5.77 8.38
C ARG A 52 8.40 4.48 8.46
N VAL A 53 7.55 4.24 7.46
CA VAL A 53 6.81 2.99 7.30
C VAL A 53 7.47 2.15 6.21
N THR A 54 8.03 0.99 6.57
CA THR A 54 8.75 0.11 5.63
C THR A 54 7.92 -1.12 5.29
N LEU A 55 7.77 -1.40 4.00
CA LEU A 55 7.14 -2.60 3.46
C LEU A 55 8.22 -3.39 2.70
N LEU A 56 8.69 -4.49 3.29
CA LEU A 56 9.82 -5.25 2.76
C LEU A 56 9.57 -5.68 1.30
N GLY A 57 10.54 -5.44 0.43
CA GLY A 57 10.45 -5.70 -1.01
C GLY A 57 9.69 -4.62 -1.80
N PHE A 58 8.64 -4.03 -1.22
CA PHE A 58 7.83 -3.01 -1.87
C PHE A 58 8.47 -1.61 -1.83
N GLY A 59 8.97 -1.20 -0.66
CA GLY A 59 9.56 0.13 -0.47
C GLY A 59 9.29 0.73 0.90
N ASP A 60 9.42 2.05 1.01
CA ASP A 60 9.13 2.77 2.25
C ASP A 60 8.43 4.11 2.02
N PHE A 61 7.57 4.46 2.96
CA PHE A 61 6.97 5.79 3.07
C PHE A 61 7.72 6.58 4.15
N HIS A 62 8.17 7.79 3.82
CA HIS A 62 8.80 8.70 4.76
C HIS A 62 8.53 10.16 4.36
N VAL A 63 8.91 11.10 5.23
CA VAL A 63 8.93 12.53 4.89
C VAL A 63 10.34 12.90 4.44
N ASP A 64 10.47 13.44 3.23
CA ASP A 64 11.70 14.04 2.71
C ASP A 64 11.51 15.57 2.64
N GLY A 65 12.29 16.29 3.44
CA GLY A 65 12.06 17.70 3.70
C GLY A 65 10.68 17.96 4.31
N SER A 66 9.76 18.51 3.52
CA SER A 66 8.37 18.79 3.92
C SER A 66 7.33 17.93 3.19
N ALA A 67 7.75 17.03 2.30
CA ALA A 67 6.86 16.26 1.46
C ALA A 67 6.85 14.77 1.85
N PRO A 68 5.68 14.12 1.92
CA PRO A 68 5.63 12.67 2.00
C PRO A 68 6.07 12.04 0.67
N VAL A 69 6.92 11.02 0.74
CA VAL A 69 7.48 10.32 -0.41
C VAL A 69 7.30 8.81 -0.23
N LEU A 70 6.98 8.13 -1.33
CA LEU A 70 7.14 6.68 -1.47
C LEU A 70 8.45 6.42 -2.23
N GLN A 71 9.37 5.71 -1.60
CA GLN A 71 10.59 5.24 -2.24
C GLN A 71 10.45 3.75 -2.58
N PRO A 72 10.38 3.36 -3.87
CA PRO A 72 10.28 1.96 -4.29
C PRO A 72 11.48 1.12 -3.83
N GLY A 73 11.19 -0.08 -3.33
CA GLY A 73 12.19 -1.08 -2.96
C GLY A 73 12.72 -1.86 -4.15
N LYS A 74 13.78 -2.65 -3.92
CA LYS A 74 14.44 -3.43 -4.99
C LYS A 74 13.47 -4.41 -5.67
N ALA A 75 12.63 -5.13 -4.92
CA ALA A 75 11.76 -6.15 -5.51
C ALA A 75 10.64 -5.52 -6.36
N LEU A 76 10.06 -4.39 -5.93
CA LEU A 76 9.10 -3.65 -6.75
C LEU A 76 9.75 -3.14 -8.04
N ASN A 77 10.93 -2.53 -7.95
CA ASN A 77 11.66 -2.07 -9.13
C ASN A 77 11.98 -3.23 -10.08
N ALA A 78 12.49 -4.35 -9.55
CA ALA A 78 12.79 -5.55 -10.33
C ALA A 78 11.55 -6.07 -11.08
N TYR A 79 10.42 -6.23 -10.38
CA TYR A 79 9.16 -6.69 -10.98
C TYR A 79 8.66 -5.76 -12.09
N VAL A 80 8.71 -4.44 -11.88
CA VAL A 80 8.22 -3.45 -12.87
C VAL A 80 9.11 -3.37 -14.10
N HIS A 81 10.43 -3.50 -13.95
CA HIS A 81 11.38 -3.40 -15.07
C HIS A 81 11.66 -4.75 -15.75
N GLY A 82 11.16 -5.86 -15.19
CA GLY A 82 11.41 -7.20 -15.71
C GLY A 82 12.81 -7.74 -15.40
N ASP A 83 13.50 -7.14 -14.43
CA ASP A 83 14.81 -7.58 -13.98
C ASP A 83 14.62 -8.78 -13.04
N THR A 84 14.68 -10.00 -13.57
CA THR A 84 14.81 -11.20 -12.72
C THR A 84 16.27 -11.32 -12.27
N ASP A 85 16.52 -11.16 -10.96
CA ASP A 85 17.75 -11.69 -10.34
C ASP A 85 17.82 -13.21 -10.50
#